data_AF-A0A368KX67-F1
#
_entry.id   AF-A0A368KX67-F1
#
_cell.length_a   1.000
_cell.length_b   1.000
_cell.length_c   1.000
_cell.angle_alpha   90.00
_cell.angle_beta   90.00
_cell.angle_gamma   90.00
#
_symmetry.space_group_name_H-M   'P 1'
#
loop_
_entity.id
_entity.type
_entity.pdbx_description
1 polymer ?
#
loop_
_entity_poly.entity_id
_entity_poly.type
_entity_poly.pdbx_seq_one_letter_code
_entity_poly.pdbx_strand_id
1 'polypeptide(L)'
;MMTNARLLLGLFLLFTILLGTGCSKMSAEEAKIRQAFPSIPAEMPIKNLGEIDFISGSPKKIELDGGQLLAITATAQIDKTIQIILEYQSTKHSLGSVIKQSYTESNQFLLKPGMRCAPKLGDDLAVVFLPKIIESAGETLP
;
A
#
# COMPACT_ATOMS: atom_id res chain seq x y z
N MET A 1 -41.67 46.68 -43.90
CA MET A 1 -40.52 47.49 -44.36
C MET A 1 -39.59 47.65 -43.16
N MET A 2 -38.47 46.92 -43.09
CA MET A 2 -37.12 47.37 -43.56
C MET A 2 -36.75 48.71 -42.91
N THR A 3 -35.64 48.91 -42.19
CA THR A 3 -34.38 48.17 -42.04
C THR A 3 -33.57 48.92 -40.97
N ASN A 4 -32.72 48.26 -40.18
CA ASN A 4 -31.26 48.50 -40.17
C ASN A 4 -30.57 47.96 -38.91
N ALA A 5 -29.57 47.13 -39.20
CA ALA A 5 -28.57 46.60 -38.29
C ALA A 5 -27.59 47.68 -37.83
N ARG A 6 -27.09 47.55 -36.59
CA ARG A 6 -25.75 47.95 -36.14
C ARG A 6 -25.50 47.24 -34.78
N LEU A 7 -24.74 46.15 -34.77
CA LEU A 7 -23.29 46.14 -34.52
C LEU A 7 -22.98 46.31 -33.03
N LEU A 8 -22.96 45.18 -32.32
CA LEU A 8 -22.15 45.03 -31.10
C LEU A 8 -21.49 43.64 -31.14
N LEU A 9 -20.30 43.67 -31.73
CA LEU A 9 -19.22 42.72 -31.55
C LEU A 9 -18.77 42.79 -30.07
N GLY A 10 -18.64 41.65 -29.41
CA GLY A 10 -18.04 41.50 -28.08
C GLY A 10 -18.22 40.06 -27.64
N LEU A 11 -17.39 39.11 -28.09
CA LEU A 11 -16.03 38.86 -27.63
C LEU A 11 -15.94 38.83 -26.11
N PHE A 12 -16.18 37.68 -25.49
CA PHE A 12 -15.14 36.99 -24.72
C PHE A 12 -15.57 35.57 -24.35
N LEU A 13 -14.80 34.61 -24.86
CA LEU A 13 -14.71 33.26 -24.35
C LEU A 13 -14.49 33.29 -22.82
N LEU A 14 -15.47 32.88 -22.04
CA LEU A 14 -15.21 32.44 -20.67
C LEU A 14 -14.79 30.98 -20.71
N PHE A 15 -13.49 30.85 -20.98
CA PHE A 15 -12.57 29.80 -20.55
C PHE A 15 -13.21 28.78 -19.61
N THR A 16 -13.36 27.57 -20.12
CA THR A 16 -13.34 26.33 -19.36
C THR A 16 -12.23 26.39 -18.30
N ILE A 17 -12.61 26.46 -17.02
CA ILE A 17 -11.72 26.17 -15.90
C ILE A 17 -11.54 24.64 -15.89
N LEU A 18 -10.68 24.16 -16.78
CA LEU A 18 -9.83 23.01 -16.49
C LEU A 18 -8.76 23.48 -15.52
N LEU A 19 -8.32 22.58 -14.63
CA LEU A 19 -7.20 22.64 -13.66
C LEU A 19 -7.69 22.81 -12.21
N GLY A 20 -7.56 21.83 -11.32
CA GLY A 20 -6.87 20.56 -11.48
C GLY A 20 -7.24 19.60 -10.36
N THR A 21 -7.90 18.51 -10.72
CA THR A 21 -7.70 17.27 -10.00
C THR A 21 -6.27 16.85 -10.34
N GLY A 22 -5.36 16.98 -9.37
CA GLY A 22 -4.05 16.35 -9.45
C GLY A 22 -4.25 14.85 -9.57
N CYS A 23 -4.47 14.37 -10.80
CA CYS A 23 -4.42 12.96 -11.12
C CYS A 23 -2.93 12.58 -11.03
N SER A 24 -2.46 12.31 -9.81
CA SER A 24 -1.29 11.48 -9.61
C SER A 24 -1.50 10.25 -10.48
N LYS A 25 -0.74 10.18 -11.57
CA LYS A 25 -0.96 9.20 -12.63
C LYS A 25 -0.64 7.84 -12.03
N MET A 26 -1.69 7.07 -11.72
CA MET A 26 -1.57 5.72 -11.14
C MET A 26 -0.65 4.88 -12.02
N SER A 27 0.32 4.20 -11.41
CA SER A 27 1.25 3.36 -12.17
C SER A 27 0.55 2.10 -12.68
N ALA A 28 1.03 1.52 -13.78
CA ALA A 28 0.45 0.29 -14.33
C ALA A 28 0.55 -0.91 -13.36
N GLU A 29 1.62 -0.98 -12.55
CA GLU A 29 1.77 -2.02 -11.52
C GLU A 29 0.77 -1.80 -10.37
N GLU A 30 0.59 -0.56 -9.94
CA GLU A 30 -0.40 -0.24 -8.91
C GLU A 30 -1.82 -0.58 -9.35
N ALA A 31 -2.17 -0.29 -10.60
CA ALA A 31 -3.46 -0.67 -11.17
C ALA A 31 -3.68 -2.20 -11.17
N LYS A 32 -2.65 -2.98 -11.54
CA LYS A 32 -2.69 -4.45 -11.47
C LYS A 32 -2.88 -4.96 -10.05
N ILE A 33 -2.17 -4.38 -9.08
CA ILE A 33 -2.31 -4.74 -7.66
C ILE A 33 -3.72 -4.46 -7.19
N ARG A 34 -4.28 -3.27 -7.47
CA ARG A 34 -5.66 -2.92 -7.08
C ARG A 34 -6.69 -3.84 -7.72
N GLN A 35 -6.46 -4.27 -8.97
CA GLN A 35 -7.31 -5.25 -9.63
C GLN A 35 -7.24 -6.63 -8.94
N ALA A 36 -6.06 -7.05 -8.50
CA ALA A 36 -5.87 -8.31 -7.77
C ALA A 36 -6.39 -8.26 -6.32
N PHE A 37 -6.39 -7.07 -5.71
CA PHE A 37 -6.80 -6.83 -4.33
C PHE A 37 -7.84 -5.70 -4.27
N PRO A 38 -9.10 -5.96 -4.69
CA PRO A 38 -10.14 -4.93 -4.79
C PRO A 38 -10.56 -4.33 -3.45
N SER A 39 -10.12 -4.91 -2.33
CA SER A 39 -10.36 -4.36 -1.00
C SER A 39 -9.52 -3.11 -0.70
N ILE A 40 -8.45 -2.82 -1.47
CA ILE A 40 -7.58 -1.66 -1.25
C ILE A 40 -8.23 -0.40 -1.87
N PRO A 41 -8.61 0.61 -1.07
CA PRO A 41 -9.22 1.85 -1.57
C PRO A 41 -8.28 2.62 -2.49
N ALA A 42 -8.81 3.33 -3.49
CA ALA A 42 -8.03 3.99 -4.55
C ALA A 42 -7.04 5.05 -4.02
N GLU A 43 -7.41 5.70 -2.93
CA GLU A 43 -6.67 6.74 -2.22
C GLU A 43 -5.62 6.17 -1.25
N MET A 44 -5.73 4.90 -0.86
CA MET A 44 -4.80 4.27 0.08
C MET A 44 -3.45 4.00 -0.63
N PRO A 45 -2.33 4.54 -0.12
CA PRO A 45 -1.00 4.22 -0.60
C PRO A 45 -0.70 2.71 -0.61
N ILE A 46 0.04 2.26 -1.64
CA ILE A 46 0.50 0.88 -1.75
C ILE A 46 2.03 0.85 -1.68
N LYS A 47 2.57 0.11 -0.71
CA LYS A 47 3.99 -0.25 -0.68
C LYS A 47 4.16 -1.68 -1.20
N ASN A 48 4.63 -1.82 -2.44
CA ASN A 48 4.96 -3.12 -3.01
C ASN A 48 6.40 -3.51 -2.64
N LEU A 49 6.55 -4.54 -1.82
CA LEU A 49 7.83 -5.08 -1.39
C LEU A 49 8.34 -6.21 -2.29
N GLY A 50 7.54 -6.66 -3.26
CA GLY A 50 7.90 -7.75 -4.17
C GLY A 50 7.90 -9.12 -3.50
N GLU A 51 8.83 -9.99 -3.93
CA GLU A 51 9.09 -11.28 -3.29
C GLU A 51 10.02 -11.08 -2.10
N ILE A 52 9.72 -11.72 -0.97
CA ILE A 52 10.51 -11.61 0.24
C ILE A 52 10.86 -13.01 0.73
N ASP A 53 12.16 -13.27 0.84
CA ASP A 53 12.67 -14.48 1.49
C ASP A 53 12.59 -14.37 3.01
N PHE A 54 12.08 -15.44 3.63
CA PHE A 54 11.91 -15.62 5.06
C PHE A 54 12.57 -16.91 5.52
N ILE A 55 13.29 -16.84 6.64
CA ILE A 55 13.61 -18.02 7.44
C ILE A 55 12.37 -18.33 8.28
N SER A 56 11.88 -19.57 8.21
CA SER A 56 10.64 -19.97 8.88
C SER A 56 10.64 -19.60 10.36
N GLY A 57 9.61 -18.89 10.82
CA GLY A 57 9.44 -18.50 12.22
C GLY A 57 10.32 -17.34 12.70
N SER A 58 11.17 -16.78 11.83
CA SER A 58 12.03 -15.64 12.18
C SER A 58 11.42 -14.32 11.71
N PRO A 59 11.36 -13.28 12.58
CA PRO A 59 10.82 -11.99 12.20
C PRO A 59 11.78 -11.24 11.28
N LYS A 60 11.25 -10.70 10.18
CA LYS A 60 11.94 -9.77 9.30
C LYS A 60 11.41 -8.36 9.53
N LYS A 61 12.28 -7.45 9.97
CA LYS A 61 11.95 -6.05 10.20
C LYS A 61 12.16 -5.24 8.93
N ILE A 62 11.19 -4.39 8.60
CA ILE A 62 11.16 -3.53 7.42
C ILE A 62 10.80 -2.13 7.91
N GLU A 63 11.68 -1.17 7.63
CA GLU A 63 11.35 0.24 7.80
C GLU A 63 10.50 0.71 6.63
N LEU A 64 9.37 1.32 6.96
CA LEU A 64 8.43 1.90 6.03
C LEU A 64 8.59 3.44 6.02
N ASP A 65 7.96 4.07 5.04
CA ASP A 65 8.06 5.52 4.88
C ASP A 65 7.47 6.25 6.11
N GLY A 66 8.11 7.34 6.55
CA GLY A 66 7.66 8.10 7.72
C GLY A 66 8.04 7.52 9.09
N GLY A 67 9.06 6.66 9.16
CA GLY A 67 9.59 6.12 10.44
C GLY A 67 8.71 5.04 11.06
N GLN A 68 7.87 4.41 10.24
CA GLN A 68 7.01 3.30 10.64
C GLN A 68 7.80 2.00 10.57
N LEU A 69 7.51 1.06 11.47
CA LEU A 69 8.19 -0.23 11.54
C LEU A 69 7.18 -1.36 11.29
N LEU A 70 7.52 -2.27 10.39
CA LEU A 70 6.78 -3.50 10.16
C LEU A 70 7.69 -4.70 10.44
N ALA A 71 7.26 -5.59 11.32
CA ALA A 71 7.84 -6.92 11.44
C ALA A 71 6.91 -7.94 10.79
N ILE A 72 7.46 -8.79 9.93
CA ILE A 72 6.75 -9.89 9.28
C ILE A 72 7.43 -11.19 9.70
N THR A 73 6.67 -12.09 10.29
CA THR A 73 7.10 -13.47 10.54
C THR A 73 6.32 -14.39 9.63
N ALA A 74 7.02 -15.18 8.82
CA ALA A 74 6.42 -16.20 7.98
C ALA A 74 6.87 -17.58 8.47
N THR A 75 5.91 -18.46 8.75
CA THR A 75 6.17 -19.80 9.32
C THR A 75 5.51 -20.85 8.45
N ALA A 76 6.31 -21.77 7.92
CA ALA A 76 5.80 -22.94 7.21
C ALA A 76 5.03 -23.86 8.17
N GLN A 77 3.82 -24.25 7.78
CA GLN A 77 2.97 -25.18 8.53
C GLN A 77 3.05 -26.60 7.95
N ILE A 78 2.66 -27.59 8.74
CA ILE A 78 2.68 -29.01 8.36
C ILE A 78 1.77 -29.28 7.15
N ASP A 79 0.66 -28.55 7.03
CA ASP A 79 -0.30 -28.67 5.92
C ASP A 79 0.16 -27.93 4.63
N LYS A 80 1.42 -27.48 4.61
CA LYS A 80 2.04 -26.69 3.53
C LYS A 80 1.48 -25.28 3.40
N THR A 81 0.62 -24.79 4.31
CA THR A 81 0.30 -23.36 4.36
C THR A 81 1.44 -22.57 5.00
N ILE A 82 1.42 -21.27 4.80
CA ILE A 82 2.34 -20.32 5.43
C ILE A 82 1.51 -19.47 6.38
N GLN A 83 1.83 -19.54 7.68
CA GLN A 83 1.30 -18.59 8.65
C GLN A 83 2.10 -17.30 8.56
N ILE A 84 1.38 -16.19 8.41
CA ILE A 84 1.96 -14.85 8.44
C ILE A 84 1.49 -14.17 9.72
N ILE A 85 2.44 -13.60 10.45
CA ILE A 85 2.20 -12.69 11.58
C ILE A 85 2.81 -11.35 11.19
N LEU A 86 2.03 -10.29 11.31
CA LEU A 86 2.43 -8.91 11.07
C LEU A 86 2.37 -8.15 12.38
N GLU A 87 3.40 -7.38 12.66
CA GLU A 87 3.43 -6.43 13.77
C GLU A 87 3.82 -5.07 13.21
N TYR A 88 2.89 -4.11 13.26
CA TYR A 88 3.08 -2.79 12.71
C TYR A 88 3.11 -1.75 13.83
N GLN A 89 4.04 -0.82 13.73
CA GLN A 89 4.19 0.30 14.66
C GLN A 89 4.33 1.60 13.88
N SER A 90 3.56 2.61 14.27
CA SER A 90 3.59 3.94 13.68
C SER A 90 3.62 4.99 14.78
N THR A 91 4.43 6.03 14.58
CA THR A 91 4.47 7.19 15.46
C THR A 91 4.22 8.43 14.63
N LYS A 92 3.05 9.06 14.81
CA LYS A 92 2.72 10.33 14.16
C LYS A 92 3.06 11.49 15.10
N HIS A 93 3.77 12.47 14.55
CA HIS A 93 4.03 13.76 15.19
C HIS A 93 3.15 14.82 14.53
N SER A 94 2.26 15.47 15.30
CA SER A 94 1.51 16.63 14.82
C SER A 94 2.31 17.92 15.08
N LEU A 95 2.61 18.69 14.03
CA LEU A 95 3.23 20.02 14.15
C LEU A 95 2.15 21.03 14.59
N GLY A 96 2.16 21.36 15.89
CA GLY A 96 1.27 22.38 16.48
C GLY A 96 0.65 21.97 17.82
N SER A 97 0.60 20.67 18.10
CA SER A 97 0.14 20.12 19.39
C SER A 97 1.10 19.02 19.82
N VAL A 98 1.63 19.08 21.04
CA VAL A 98 2.55 18.09 21.63
C VAL A 98 1.82 16.76 21.89
N ILE A 99 1.33 16.12 20.83
CA ILE A 99 0.65 14.84 20.89
C ILE A 99 1.43 13.90 19.97
N LYS A 100 2.18 12.99 20.62
CA LYS A 100 2.79 11.84 19.98
C LYS A 100 1.76 10.72 20.01
N GLN A 101 1.15 10.41 18.87
CA GLN A 101 0.27 9.26 18.76
C GLN A 101 1.10 8.07 18.29
N SER A 102 1.24 7.08 19.18
CA SER A 102 1.84 5.78 18.85
C SER A 102 0.72 4.78 18.62
N TYR A 103 0.80 4.08 17.50
CA TYR A 103 -0.15 3.06 17.06
C TYR A 103 0.59 1.75 16.88
N THR A 104 0.02 0.67 17.42
CA THR A 104 0.54 -0.69 17.23
C THR A 104 -0.62 -1.59 16.79
N GLU A 105 -0.37 -2.41 15.78
CA GLU A 105 -1.32 -3.38 15.24
C GLU A 105 -0.64 -4.74 15.09
N SER A 106 -1.37 -5.82 15.36
CA SER A 106 -0.91 -7.18 15.09
C SER A 106 -1.98 -7.97 14.35
N ASN A 107 -1.61 -8.54 13.21
CA ASN A 107 -2.48 -9.31 12.35
C ASN A 107 -1.88 -10.69 12.07
N GLN A 108 -2.73 -11.71 12.03
CA GLN A 108 -2.32 -13.07 11.69
C GLN A 108 -3.26 -13.70 10.67
N PHE A 109 -2.70 -14.38 9.68
CA PHE A 109 -3.47 -15.12 8.68
C PHE A 109 -2.66 -16.25 8.04
N LEU A 110 -3.34 -17.11 7.28
CA LEU A 110 -2.74 -18.21 6.53
C LEU A 110 -2.74 -17.90 5.03
N LEU A 111 -1.66 -18.28 4.35
CA LEU A 111 -1.51 -18.21 2.91
C LEU A 111 -1.18 -19.57 2.33
N LYS A 112 -1.66 -19.85 1.12
CA LYS A 112 -1.12 -20.97 0.33
C LYS A 112 0.22 -20.55 -0.28
N PRO A 113 1.15 -21.50 -0.50
CA PRO A 113 2.42 -21.21 -1.17
C PRO A 113 2.23 -20.55 -2.53
N GLY A 114 3.09 -19.60 -2.87
CA GLY A 114 3.04 -18.85 -4.13
C GLY A 114 1.94 -17.78 -4.20
N MET A 115 1.14 -17.59 -3.15
CA MET A 115 0.16 -16.51 -3.11
C MET A 115 0.79 -15.19 -2.67
N ARG A 116 0.53 -14.12 -3.44
CA ARG A 116 0.76 -12.74 -3.02
C ARG A 116 -0.31 -12.33 -2.00
N CYS A 117 0.06 -11.48 -1.05
CA CYS A 117 -0.87 -10.91 -0.08
C CYS A 117 -0.74 -9.38 -0.03
N ALA A 118 -1.78 -8.73 0.50
CA ALA A 118 -1.87 -7.29 0.59
C ALA A 118 -2.58 -6.84 1.90
N PRO A 119 -1.99 -7.11 3.08
CA PRO A 119 -2.50 -6.59 4.34
C PRO A 119 -2.60 -5.06 4.34
N LYS A 120 -3.69 -4.57 4.95
CA LYS A 120 -3.82 -3.16 5.33
C LYS A 120 -3.18 -2.97 6.71
N LEU A 121 -2.44 -1.88 6.87
CA LEU A 121 -1.77 -1.48 8.11
C LEU A 121 -2.36 -0.13 8.54
N GLY A 122 -3.18 -0.15 9.59
CA GLY A 122 -4.07 0.94 9.93
C GLY A 122 -4.98 1.34 8.76
N ASP A 123 -5.37 2.61 8.74
CA ASP A 123 -6.25 3.17 7.70
C ASP A 123 -5.50 3.72 6.48
N ASP A 124 -4.15 3.70 6.51
CA ASP A 124 -3.34 4.59 5.66
C ASP A 124 -2.37 3.87 4.72
N LEU A 125 -2.23 2.54 4.80
CA LEU A 125 -1.23 1.83 4.00
C LEU A 125 -1.64 0.39 3.69
N ALA A 126 -1.47 -0.02 2.43
CA ALA A 126 -1.46 -1.43 2.05
C ALA A 126 -0.03 -1.87 1.71
N VAL A 127 0.43 -2.96 2.31
CA VAL A 127 1.74 -3.54 2.02
C VAL A 127 1.57 -4.82 1.22
N VAL A 128 2.20 -4.90 0.05
CA VAL A 128 2.03 -6.02 -0.89
C VAL A 128 3.31 -6.82 -0.99
N PHE A 129 3.23 -8.13 -0.74
CA PHE A 129 4.39 -9.01 -0.85
C PHE A 129 4.00 -10.46 -1.17
N LEU A 130 4.95 -11.20 -1.74
CA LEU A 130 4.91 -12.64 -1.90
C LEU A 130 5.93 -13.28 -0.94
N PRO A 131 5.49 -14.02 0.08
CA PRO A 131 6.40 -14.67 1.00
C PRO A 131 7.00 -15.94 0.40
N LYS A 132 8.29 -16.12 0.58
CA LYS A 132 9.02 -17.33 0.21
C LYS A 132 9.83 -17.84 1.39
N ILE A 133 9.55 -19.07 1.80
CA ILE A 133 10.30 -19.71 2.87
C ILE A 133 11.59 -20.27 2.27
N ILE A 134 12.73 -19.86 2.82
CA ILE A 134 14.03 -20.46 2.52
C ILE A 134 14.42 -21.39 3.66
N GLU A 135 15.04 -22.51 3.31
CA GLU A 135 15.62 -23.41 4.31
C GLU A 135 16.80 -22.69 4.97
N SER A 136 16.83 -22.68 6.30
CA SER A 136 18.01 -22.22 7.03
C SER A 136 19.16 -23.18 6.69
N ALA A 137 20.31 -22.65 6.29
CA ALA A 137 21.50 -23.43 5.90
C ALA A 137 22.19 -24.13 7.10
N GLY A 138 21.42 -24.71 8.01
CA GLY A 138 21.90 -25.31 9.24
C GLY A 138 20.90 -26.33 9.78
N GLU A 139 20.95 -27.53 9.21
CA GLU A 139 20.96 -28.83 9.92
C GLU A 139 20.97 -29.97 8.89
N THR A 140 22.04 -30.04 8.09
CA THR A 140 22.49 -31.35 7.61
C THR A 140 23.29 -31.95 8.77
N LEU A 141 22.59 -32.59 9.72
CA LEU A 141 23.27 -33.41 10.71
C LEU A 141 23.85 -34.65 9.98
N PRO A 142 25.11 -35.04 10.25
CA PRO A 142 25.70 -36.27 9.72
C PRO A 142 25.01 -37.53 10.24
#